data_AF-A0AA95KUY9-F1
#
_entry.id   AF-A0AA95KUY9-F1
#
_cell.length_a   1.000
_cell.length_b   1.000
_cell.length_c   1.000
_cell.angle_alpha   90.00
_cell.angle_beta   90.00
_cell.angle_gamma   90.00
#
_symmetry.space_group_name_H-M   'P 1'
#
loop_
_entity.id
_entity.type
_entity.pdbx_description
1 polymer ?
#
loop_
_entity_poly.entity_id
_entity_poly.type
_entity_poly.pdbx_seq_one_letter_code
_entity_poly.pdbx_strand_id
1 'polypeptide(L)'
;MLQTKILIAFILVLFVVIGLTCLIFYYGNMRDTKTHTYSMLNTLSRQYSKTVDFFMDDIEKISLSIFSDPAIQGILANHAQIGPEEGLKVRNELFALLFNYAHPRPEIAGIRLLTTDHISYHYEAGSTVNAEVFQEELWQTRLDAMSKSGYLLLPPSSSNEEGYREKNLSLVRHIYRIPRRDKIGSLKIDINAHEMGRLRSGLHLAT
;
A
#
# COMPACT_ATOMS: atom_id res chain seq x y z
N MET A 1 45.68 60.37 25.90
CA MET A 1 46.34 59.14 25.41
C MET A 1 46.12 57.92 26.32
N LEU A 2 46.25 58.02 27.64
CA LEU A 2 46.05 56.88 28.55
C LEU A 2 44.59 56.36 28.56
N GLN A 3 43.62 57.29 28.61
CA GLN A 3 42.18 56.96 28.57
C GLN A 3 41.77 56.22 27.29
N THR A 4 42.34 56.60 26.14
CA THR A 4 42.08 55.97 24.85
C THR A 4 42.61 54.53 24.80
N LYS A 5 43.77 54.26 25.40
CA LYS A 5 44.36 52.91 25.49
C LYS A 5 43.53 51.97 26.37
N ILE A 6 43.00 52.48 27.49
CA ILE A 6 42.13 51.71 28.39
C ILE A 6 40.80 51.38 27.71
N LEU A 7 40.22 52.33 26.98
CA LEU A 7 38.95 52.13 26.26
C LEU A 7 39.10 51.10 25.13
N ILE A 8 40.22 51.14 24.38
CA ILE A 8 40.54 50.14 23.35
C ILE A 8 40.72 48.74 23.97
N ALA A 9 41.44 48.64 25.09
CA ALA A 9 41.64 47.36 25.78
C ALA A 9 40.30 46.78 26.27
N PHE A 10 39.40 47.62 26.79
CA PHE A 10 38.07 47.21 27.24
C PHE A 10 37.20 46.70 26.08
N ILE A 11 37.18 47.42 24.95
CA ILE A 11 36.47 46.97 23.73
C ILE A 11 37.02 45.63 23.24
N LEU A 12 38.35 45.46 23.24
CA LEU A 12 39.00 44.25 22.76
C LEU A 12 38.60 43.03 23.61
N VAL A 13 38.59 43.19 24.94
CA VAL A 13 38.13 42.13 25.85
C VAL A 13 36.65 41.81 25.61
N LEU A 14 35.80 42.83 25.45
CA LEU A 14 34.38 42.63 25.18
C LEU A 14 34.14 41.86 23.87
N PHE A 15 34.92 42.20 22.83
CA PHE A 15 34.86 41.53 21.53
C PHE A 15 35.29 40.07 21.60
N VAL A 16 36.32 39.77 22.39
CA VAL A 16 36.78 38.40 22.64
C VAL A 16 35.70 37.58 23.34
N VAL A 17 35.06 38.15 24.38
CA VAL A 17 33.98 37.47 25.11
C VAL A 17 32.80 37.21 24.17
N ILE A 18 32.33 38.20 23.42
CA ILE A 18 31.21 38.04 22.47
C ILE A 18 31.55 37.02 21.38
N GLY A 19 32.76 37.07 20.84
CA GLY A 19 33.23 36.13 19.81
C GLY A 19 33.24 34.69 20.33
N LEU A 20 33.75 34.46 21.53
CA LEU A 20 33.73 33.15 22.20
C LEU A 20 32.30 32.64 22.43
N THR A 21 31.40 33.49 22.94
CA THR A 21 30.01 33.10 23.17
C THR A 21 29.33 32.73 21.85
N CYS A 22 29.53 33.51 20.79
CA CYS A 22 28.95 33.25 19.47
C CYS A 22 29.48 31.94 18.87
N LEU A 23 30.76 31.65 19.05
CA LEU A 23 31.40 30.43 18.57
C LEU A 23 30.85 29.20 19.33
N ILE A 24 30.78 29.26 20.66
CA ILE A 24 30.19 28.20 21.48
C ILE A 24 28.72 27.96 21.09
N PHE A 25 27.95 29.03 20.92
CA PHE A 25 26.54 28.94 20.56
C PHE A 25 26.35 28.34 19.16
N TYR A 26 27.16 28.76 18.19
CA TYR A 26 27.09 28.26 16.81
C TYR A 26 27.41 26.77 16.73
N TYR A 27 28.51 26.32 17.34
CA TYR A 27 28.90 24.91 17.32
C TYR A 27 27.96 24.03 18.14
N GLY A 28 27.46 24.51 19.28
CA GLY A 28 26.44 23.84 20.09
C GLY A 28 25.14 23.67 19.32
N ASN A 29 24.55 24.77 18.84
CA ASN A 29 23.28 24.73 18.11
C ASN A 29 23.37 23.91 16.82
N MET A 30 24.48 23.98 16.08
CA MET A 30 24.65 23.21 14.85
C MET A 30 24.72 21.71 15.14
N ARG A 31 25.38 21.30 16.23
CA ARG A 31 25.45 19.90 16.66
C ARG A 31 24.09 19.41 17.16
N ASP A 32 23.41 20.20 17.96
CA ASP A 32 22.10 19.86 18.53
C ASP A 32 21.06 19.78 17.42
N THR A 33 21.01 20.77 16.51
CA THR A 33 20.09 20.78 15.36
C THR A 33 20.30 19.56 14.47
N LYS A 34 21.55 19.18 14.18
CA LYS A 34 21.84 17.96 13.40
C LYS A 34 21.34 16.71 14.13
N THR A 35 21.65 16.59 15.41
CA THR A 35 21.28 15.42 16.22
C THR A 35 19.75 15.29 16.33
N HIS A 36 19.05 16.39 16.58
CA HIS A 36 17.59 16.44 16.58
C HIS A 36 17.00 16.08 15.21
N THR A 37 17.54 16.64 14.13
CA THR A 37 17.09 16.33 12.76
C THR A 37 17.27 14.84 12.43
N TYR A 38 18.42 14.24 12.75
CA TYR A 38 18.65 12.81 12.52
C TYR A 38 17.71 11.93 13.37
N SER A 39 17.49 12.29 14.64
CA SER A 39 16.58 11.56 15.52
C SER A 39 15.13 11.62 15.02
N MET A 40 14.71 12.77 14.51
CA MET A 40 13.37 13.00 13.96
C MET A 40 13.20 12.25 12.63
N LEU A 41 14.21 12.27 11.75
CA LEU A 41 14.21 11.52 10.49
C LEU A 41 14.13 10.00 10.74
N ASN A 42 14.89 9.49 11.71
CA ASN A 42 14.84 8.08 12.09
C ASN A 42 13.48 7.70 12.68
N THR A 43 12.89 8.57 13.50
CA THR A 43 11.55 8.36 14.07
C THR A 43 10.50 8.35 12.97
N LEU A 44 10.55 9.31 12.04
CA LEU A 44 9.65 9.39 10.89
C LEU A 44 9.79 8.18 9.97
N SER A 45 11.02 7.74 9.70
CA SER A 45 11.28 6.53 8.89
C SER A 45 10.71 5.28 9.56
N ARG A 46 10.91 5.11 10.87
CA ARG A 46 10.33 3.97 11.61
C ARG A 46 8.80 4.01 11.64
N GLN A 47 8.21 5.19 11.83
CA GLN A 47 6.76 5.36 11.78
C GLN A 47 6.24 5.01 10.38
N TYR A 48 6.91 5.47 9.32
CA TYR A 48 6.55 5.15 7.95
C TYR A 48 6.60 3.65 7.66
N SER A 49 7.68 2.97 8.03
CA SER A 49 7.80 1.51 7.88
C SER A 49 6.67 0.78 8.59
N LYS A 50 6.42 1.10 9.87
CA LYS A 50 5.33 0.48 10.63
C LYS A 50 3.96 0.69 9.99
N THR A 51 3.69 1.89 9.48
CA THR A 51 2.42 2.18 8.81
C THR A 51 2.27 1.36 7.53
N VAL A 52 3.34 1.22 6.75
CA VAL A 52 3.33 0.36 5.55
C VAL A 52 3.11 -1.10 5.94
N ASP A 53 3.76 -1.58 7.00
CA ASP A 53 3.59 -2.95 7.49
C ASP A 53 2.14 -3.21 7.89
N PHE A 54 1.53 -2.34 8.70
CA PHE A 54 0.12 -2.46 9.09
C PHE A 54 -0.83 -2.41 7.90
N PHE A 55 -0.51 -1.59 6.90
CA PHE A 55 -1.30 -1.52 5.68
C PHE A 55 -1.24 -2.84 4.92
N MET A 56 -0.04 -3.41 4.74
CA MET A 56 0.11 -4.70 4.04
C MET A 56 -0.57 -5.84 4.79
N ASP A 57 -0.47 -5.85 6.13
CA ASP A 57 -1.19 -6.82 6.97
C ASP A 57 -2.71 -6.72 6.79
N ASP A 58 -3.24 -5.50 6.68
CA ASP A 58 -4.67 -5.29 6.47
C ASP A 58 -5.13 -5.76 5.08
N ILE A 59 -4.36 -5.49 4.03
CA ILE A 59 -4.64 -6.03 2.70
C ILE A 59 -4.53 -7.56 2.69
N GLU A 60 -3.55 -8.14 3.39
CA GLU A 60 -3.43 -9.60 3.51
C GLU A 60 -4.66 -10.20 4.19
N LYS A 61 -5.18 -9.59 5.28
CA LYS A 61 -6.41 -10.04 5.94
C LYS A 61 -7.61 -9.99 5.00
N ILE A 62 -7.74 -8.94 4.20
CA ILE A 62 -8.82 -8.83 3.20
C ILE A 62 -8.68 -9.95 2.17
N SER A 63 -7.46 -10.15 1.68
CA SER A 63 -7.12 -11.21 0.73
C SER A 63 -7.46 -12.60 1.28
N LEU A 64 -7.16 -12.87 2.56
CA LEU A 64 -7.55 -14.11 3.25
C LEU A 64 -9.06 -14.23 3.46
N SER A 65 -9.75 -13.11 3.73
CA SER A 65 -11.20 -13.10 3.91
C SER A 65 -11.90 -13.50 2.62
N ILE A 66 -11.52 -12.87 1.50
CA ILE A 66 -11.99 -13.22 0.15
C ILE A 66 -11.64 -14.67 -0.20
N PHE A 67 -10.41 -15.10 0.12
CA PHE A 67 -9.98 -16.49 -0.08
C PHE A 67 -10.89 -17.48 0.66
N SER A 68 -11.27 -17.19 1.90
CA SER A 68 -12.06 -18.10 2.75
C SER A 68 -13.57 -17.97 2.59
N ASP A 69 -14.05 -16.99 1.83
CA ASP A 69 -15.46 -16.69 1.66
C ASP A 69 -16.19 -17.89 0.99
N PRO A 70 -17.20 -18.49 1.64
CA PRO A 70 -17.89 -19.67 1.11
C PRO A 70 -18.57 -19.43 -0.23
N ALA A 71 -19.08 -18.22 -0.49
CA ALA A 71 -19.73 -17.89 -1.75
C ALA A 71 -18.69 -17.80 -2.88
N ILE A 72 -17.56 -17.14 -2.63
CA ILE A 72 -16.45 -17.06 -3.61
C ILE A 72 -15.86 -18.44 -3.86
N GLN A 73 -15.64 -19.23 -2.80
CA GLN A 73 -15.21 -20.63 -2.90
C GLN A 73 -16.17 -21.46 -3.76
N GLY A 74 -17.48 -21.31 -3.56
CA GLY A 74 -18.50 -22.01 -4.33
C GLY A 74 -18.54 -21.60 -5.81
N ILE A 75 -18.47 -20.30 -6.08
CA ILE A 75 -18.47 -19.74 -7.45
C ILE A 75 -17.23 -20.23 -8.21
N LEU A 76 -16.03 -20.09 -7.63
CA LEU A 76 -14.79 -20.51 -8.27
C LEU A 76 -14.70 -22.04 -8.43
N ALA A 77 -15.19 -22.81 -7.46
CA ALA A 77 -15.17 -24.26 -7.48
C ALA A 77 -16.08 -24.87 -8.57
N ASN A 78 -17.20 -24.22 -8.90
CA ASN A 78 -18.24 -24.74 -9.79
C ASN A 78 -18.31 -23.99 -11.12
N HIS A 79 -17.36 -23.11 -11.40
CA HIS A 79 -17.43 -22.17 -12.52
C HIS A 79 -17.59 -22.86 -13.89
N ALA A 80 -16.97 -24.01 -14.11
CA ALA A 80 -17.08 -24.77 -15.35
C ALA A 80 -18.50 -25.27 -15.71
N GLN A 81 -19.47 -25.12 -14.80
CA GLN A 81 -20.86 -25.55 -14.99
C GLN A 81 -21.82 -24.39 -15.30
N ILE A 82 -21.31 -23.15 -15.36
CA ILE A 82 -22.14 -21.95 -15.39
C ILE A 82 -22.53 -21.60 -16.84
N GLY A 83 -23.82 -21.68 -17.14
CA GLY A 83 -24.37 -21.27 -18.44
C GLY A 83 -24.41 -19.74 -18.63
N PRO A 84 -24.69 -19.22 -19.83
CA PRO A 84 -24.71 -17.78 -20.11
C PRO A 84 -25.67 -16.98 -19.22
N GLU A 85 -26.85 -17.53 -18.90
CA GLU A 85 -27.83 -16.88 -18.00
C GLU A 85 -27.38 -16.88 -16.54
N GLU A 86 -26.70 -17.96 -16.10
CA GLU A 86 -26.15 -18.06 -14.75
C GLU A 86 -24.94 -17.13 -14.56
N GLY A 87 -24.24 -16.80 -15.65
CA GLY A 87 -23.13 -15.84 -15.65
C GLY A 87 -23.53 -14.44 -15.16
N LEU A 88 -24.73 -13.96 -15.48
CA LEU A 88 -25.21 -12.66 -14.99
C LEU A 88 -25.50 -12.70 -13.48
N LYS A 89 -26.10 -13.80 -13.00
CA LYS A 89 -26.35 -14.00 -11.57
C LYS A 89 -25.04 -14.03 -10.77
N VAL A 90 -24.04 -14.74 -11.29
CA VAL A 90 -22.71 -14.83 -10.69
C VAL A 90 -22.02 -13.47 -10.65
N ARG A 91 -22.11 -12.68 -11.72
CA ARG A 91 -21.57 -11.31 -11.75
C ARG A 91 -22.21 -10.42 -10.69
N ASN A 92 -23.53 -10.49 -10.51
CA ASN A 92 -24.25 -9.70 -9.51
C ASN A 92 -23.90 -10.14 -8.08
N GLU A 93 -23.77 -11.45 -7.84
CA GLU A 93 -23.36 -12.00 -6.55
C GLU A 93 -21.91 -11.60 -6.21
N LEU A 94 -20.99 -11.75 -7.15
CA LEU A 94 -19.61 -11.29 -7.01
C LEU A 94 -19.54 -9.77 -6.83
N PHE A 95 -20.37 -8.99 -7.52
CA PHE A 95 -20.40 -7.55 -7.33
C PHE A 95 -20.75 -7.18 -5.90
N ALA A 96 -21.82 -7.76 -5.33
CA ALA A 96 -22.20 -7.47 -3.95
C ALA A 96 -21.10 -7.86 -2.95
N LEU A 97 -20.45 -9.02 -3.15
CA LEU A 97 -19.36 -9.48 -2.30
C LEU A 97 -18.12 -8.58 -2.40
N LEU A 98 -17.61 -8.36 -3.61
CA LEU A 98 -16.41 -7.57 -3.86
C LEU A 98 -16.61 -6.09 -3.50
N PHE A 99 -17.81 -5.55 -3.72
CA PHE A 99 -18.19 -4.22 -3.25
C PHE A 99 -18.07 -4.12 -1.72
N ASN A 100 -18.54 -5.10 -0.96
CA ASN A 100 -18.45 -5.06 0.50
C ASN A 100 -17.01 -5.09 1.02
N TYR A 101 -16.08 -5.74 0.28
CA TYR A 101 -14.66 -5.74 0.62
C TYR A 101 -13.95 -4.43 0.22
N ALA A 102 -14.28 -3.87 -0.95
CA ALA A 102 -13.60 -2.70 -1.50
C ALA A 102 -14.19 -1.36 -1.01
N HIS A 103 -15.50 -1.25 -0.83
CA HIS A 103 -16.19 0.01 -0.50
C HIS A 103 -15.68 0.68 0.78
N PRO A 104 -15.38 -0.04 1.88
CA PRO A 104 -14.84 0.58 3.10
C PRO A 104 -13.39 1.05 2.97
N ARG A 105 -12.71 0.72 1.86
CA ARG A 105 -11.26 0.82 1.68
C ARG A 105 -10.94 1.61 0.41
N PRO A 106 -10.91 2.96 0.47
CA PRO A 106 -10.63 3.80 -0.70
C PRO A 106 -9.26 3.53 -1.35
N GLU A 107 -8.34 2.90 -0.63
CA GLU A 107 -7.06 2.41 -1.15
C GLU A 107 -7.18 1.25 -2.16
N ILE A 108 -8.30 0.51 -2.18
CA ILE A 108 -8.50 -0.60 -3.11
C ILE A 108 -9.07 -0.03 -4.41
N ALA A 109 -8.28 -0.06 -5.47
CA ALA A 109 -8.69 0.37 -6.81
C ALA A 109 -9.57 -0.69 -7.48
N GLY A 110 -9.26 -1.97 -7.27
CA GLY A 110 -10.01 -3.07 -7.88
C GLY A 110 -9.67 -4.42 -7.29
N ILE A 111 -10.55 -5.38 -7.53
CA ILE A 111 -10.38 -6.78 -7.12
C ILE A 111 -10.69 -7.65 -8.33
N ARG A 112 -9.72 -8.46 -8.74
CA ARG A 112 -9.86 -9.45 -9.81
C ARG A 112 -9.80 -10.86 -9.26
N LEU A 113 -10.81 -11.66 -9.60
CA LEU A 113 -10.84 -13.10 -9.39
C LEU A 113 -10.63 -13.80 -10.72
N LEU A 114 -9.68 -14.71 -10.78
CA LEU A 114 -9.37 -15.53 -11.95
C LEU A 114 -9.75 -16.98 -11.67
N THR A 115 -10.56 -17.57 -12.54
CA THR A 115 -10.94 -18.97 -12.47
C THR A 115 -9.87 -19.85 -13.13
N THR A 116 -9.91 -21.17 -12.91
CA THR A 116 -8.95 -22.11 -13.52
C THR A 116 -9.12 -22.26 -15.04
N ASP A 117 -10.27 -21.91 -15.58
CA ASP A 117 -10.59 -21.90 -17.02
C ASP A 117 -10.41 -20.52 -17.67
N HIS A 118 -9.59 -19.67 -17.04
CA HIS A 118 -9.11 -18.41 -17.61
C HIS A 118 -10.22 -17.34 -17.77
N ILE A 119 -11.26 -17.39 -16.95
CA ILE A 119 -12.24 -16.30 -16.87
C ILE A 119 -11.86 -15.39 -15.70
N SER A 120 -11.68 -14.11 -15.98
CA SER A 120 -11.46 -13.09 -14.95
C SER A 120 -12.71 -12.28 -14.69
N TYR A 121 -13.12 -12.27 -13.42
CA TYR A 121 -14.10 -11.35 -12.88
C TYR A 121 -13.37 -10.18 -12.25
N HIS A 122 -13.46 -9.00 -12.86
CA HIS A 122 -12.84 -7.78 -12.37
C HIS A 122 -13.91 -6.85 -11.79
N TYR A 123 -13.80 -6.57 -10.50
CA TYR A 123 -14.49 -5.47 -9.84
C TYR A 123 -13.57 -4.25 -9.82
N GLU A 124 -14.08 -3.12 -10.26
CA GLU A 124 -13.43 -1.82 -10.17
C GLU A 124 -14.18 -0.93 -9.18
N ALA A 125 -13.45 -0.14 -8.39
CA ALA A 125 -14.03 0.72 -7.37
C ALA A 125 -15.06 1.69 -7.98
N GLY A 126 -16.33 1.52 -7.59
CA GLY A 126 -17.44 2.35 -8.10
C GLY A 126 -18.01 1.90 -9.45
N SER A 127 -17.61 0.74 -9.97
CA SER A 127 -18.07 0.16 -11.23
C SER A 127 -18.65 -1.25 -11.04
N THR A 128 -19.20 -1.84 -12.10
CA THR A 128 -19.76 -3.20 -12.09
C THR A 128 -18.69 -4.27 -12.26
N VAL A 129 -19.00 -5.52 -11.89
CA VAL A 129 -18.10 -6.65 -12.19
C VAL A 129 -18.14 -6.99 -13.67
N ASN A 130 -17.00 -6.93 -14.33
CA ASN A 130 -16.83 -7.37 -15.72
C ASN A 130 -16.24 -8.78 -15.77
N ALA A 131 -16.70 -9.59 -16.72
CA ALA A 131 -16.19 -10.93 -16.97
C ALA A 131 -15.52 -10.95 -18.34
N GLU A 132 -14.26 -11.35 -18.39
CA GLU A 132 -13.47 -11.40 -19.61
C GLU A 132 -12.59 -12.65 -19.64
N VAL A 133 -12.20 -13.08 -20.83
CA VAL A 133 -11.23 -14.16 -20.99
C VAL A 133 -9.85 -13.59 -20.72
N PHE A 134 -9.21 -14.07 -19.68
CA PHE A 134 -7.91 -13.60 -19.23
C PHE A 134 -6.79 -14.32 -19.97
N GLN A 135 -5.81 -13.56 -20.45
CA GLN A 135 -4.59 -14.13 -20.98
C GLN A 135 -3.58 -14.38 -19.86
N GLU A 136 -2.81 -15.45 -19.97
CA GLU A 136 -1.81 -15.79 -18.97
C GLU A 136 -0.75 -14.68 -18.87
N GLU A 137 -0.48 -14.22 -17.65
CA GLU A 137 0.46 -13.14 -17.38
C GLU A 137 1.68 -13.69 -16.64
N LEU A 138 2.85 -13.04 -16.80
CA LEU A 138 4.12 -13.47 -16.20
C LEU A 138 4.08 -13.63 -14.67
N TRP A 139 3.21 -12.91 -13.98
CA TRP A 139 3.05 -13.05 -12.53
C TRP A 139 2.39 -14.38 -12.14
N GLN A 140 1.58 -15.00 -13.00
CA GLN A 140 0.95 -16.29 -12.72
C GLN A 140 2.02 -17.37 -12.60
N THR A 141 2.96 -17.42 -13.54
CA THR A 141 4.08 -18.36 -13.49
C THR A 141 4.94 -18.19 -12.22
N ARG A 142 5.14 -16.93 -11.78
CA ARG A 142 5.86 -16.65 -10.53
C ARG A 142 5.06 -17.12 -9.32
N LEU A 143 3.75 -16.93 -9.34
CA LEU A 143 2.86 -17.32 -8.25
C LEU A 143 2.72 -18.85 -8.15
N ASP A 144 2.68 -19.56 -9.29
CA ASP A 144 2.63 -21.02 -9.34
C ASP A 144 3.93 -21.66 -8.79
N ALA A 145 5.06 -20.95 -8.87
CA ALA A 145 6.33 -21.37 -8.26
C ALA A 145 6.39 -21.15 -6.74
N MET A 146 5.42 -20.46 -6.14
CA MET A 146 5.39 -20.16 -4.70
C MET A 146 4.66 -21.23 -3.89
N SER A 147 4.89 -21.22 -2.57
CA SER A 147 4.12 -22.04 -1.63
C SER A 147 2.63 -21.69 -1.69
N LYS A 148 1.77 -22.71 -1.55
CA LYS A 148 0.30 -22.60 -1.58
C LYS A 148 -0.29 -21.61 -0.56
N SER A 149 0.45 -21.22 0.48
CA SER A 149 0.00 -20.27 1.49
C SER A 149 0.43 -18.83 1.23
N GLY A 150 1.33 -18.60 0.27
CA GLY A 150 1.94 -17.29 0.02
C GLY A 150 1.07 -16.36 -0.83
N TYR A 151 1.39 -15.07 -0.75
CA TYR A 151 0.97 -14.04 -1.69
C TYR A 151 2.22 -13.42 -2.31
N LEU A 152 2.08 -12.82 -3.49
CA LEU A 152 3.10 -12.07 -4.20
C LEU A 152 2.67 -10.62 -4.32
N LEU A 153 3.58 -9.69 -4.00
CA LEU A 153 3.39 -8.27 -4.29
C LEU A 153 3.99 -7.98 -5.66
N LEU A 154 3.16 -7.46 -6.55
CA LEU A 154 3.55 -7.00 -7.86
C LEU A 154 3.89 -5.52 -7.80
N PRO A 155 5.03 -5.10 -8.40
CA PRO A 155 5.40 -3.70 -8.42
C PRO A 155 4.35 -2.87 -9.18
N PRO A 156 4.29 -1.55 -8.95
CA PRO A 156 3.37 -0.68 -9.64
C PRO A 156 3.58 -0.78 -11.15
N SER A 157 2.63 -1.41 -11.84
CA SER A 157 2.64 -1.57 -13.28
C SER A 157 1.51 -0.72 -13.84
N SER A 158 1.77 0.02 -14.92
CA SER A 158 0.67 0.50 -15.75
C SER A 158 0.08 -0.72 -16.42
N SER A 159 -1.03 -1.24 -15.92
CA SER A 159 -1.79 -2.24 -16.66
C SER A 159 -2.07 -1.66 -18.05
N ASN A 160 -1.68 -2.37 -19.10
CA ASN A 160 -2.05 -2.06 -20.49
C ASN A 160 -3.53 -2.35 -20.78
N GLU A 161 -4.34 -2.49 -19.73
CA GLU A 161 -5.79 -2.62 -19.82
C GLU A 161 -6.35 -1.21 -20.04
N GLU A 162 -6.95 -1.02 -21.20
CA GLU A 162 -7.48 0.24 -21.69
C GLU A 162 -8.43 0.88 -20.67
N GLY A 163 -7.94 1.82 -19.87
CA GLY A 163 -8.80 2.64 -19.01
C GLY A 163 -8.09 3.38 -17.88
N TYR A 164 -7.10 2.79 -17.22
CA TYR A 164 -6.57 3.35 -15.96
C TYR A 164 -5.06 3.59 -15.97
N ARG A 165 -4.71 4.88 -16.10
CA ARG A 165 -3.34 5.41 -16.04
C ARG A 165 -2.90 5.71 -14.60
N GLU A 166 -3.19 4.83 -13.65
CA GLU A 166 -2.69 4.98 -12.27
C GLU A 166 -1.80 3.79 -11.89
N LYS A 167 -0.65 4.10 -11.29
CA LYS A 167 0.35 3.11 -10.90
C LYS A 167 -0.15 2.37 -9.65
N ASN A 168 -0.81 1.24 -9.84
CA ASN A 168 -1.34 0.44 -8.75
C ASN A 168 -0.36 -0.66 -8.33
N LEU A 169 -0.13 -0.79 -7.02
CA LEU A 169 0.54 -1.95 -6.44
C LEU A 169 -0.48 -3.09 -6.40
N SER A 170 -0.11 -4.30 -6.80
CA SER A 170 -1.06 -5.43 -6.77
C SER A 170 -0.61 -6.51 -5.79
N LEU A 171 -1.52 -7.01 -4.95
CA LEU A 171 -1.32 -8.24 -4.21
C LEU A 171 -1.98 -9.39 -4.97
N VAL A 172 -1.23 -10.43 -5.31
CA VAL A 172 -1.76 -11.63 -5.98
C VAL A 172 -1.56 -12.89 -5.15
N ARG A 173 -2.55 -13.79 -5.16
CA ARG A 173 -2.46 -15.10 -4.50
C ARG A 173 -3.33 -16.15 -5.17
N HIS A 174 -3.00 -17.41 -4.98
CA HIS A 174 -3.90 -18.48 -5.38
C HIS A 174 -5.02 -18.67 -4.37
N ILE A 175 -6.19 -19.06 -4.89
CA ILE A 175 -7.32 -19.53 -4.11
C ILE A 175 -7.36 -21.05 -4.23
N TYR A 176 -7.30 -21.73 -3.07
CA TYR A 176 -7.39 -23.16 -2.96
C TYR A 176 -8.71 -23.53 -2.27
N ARG A 177 -9.31 -24.63 -2.70
CA ARG A 177 -10.53 -25.15 -2.11
C ARG A 177 -10.28 -25.57 -0.67
N ILE A 178 -11.15 -25.13 0.23
CA ILE A 178 -11.12 -25.56 1.63
C ILE A 178 -12.07 -26.76 1.79
N PRO A 179 -11.64 -27.90 2.39
CA PRO A 179 -10.32 -28.22 2.93
C PRO A 179 -9.38 -28.97 1.95
N ARG A 180 -9.84 -29.27 0.72
CA ARG A 180 -9.17 -30.21 -0.22
C ARG A 180 -7.83 -29.72 -0.82
N ARG A 181 -7.53 -28.42 -0.74
CA ARG A 181 -6.29 -27.76 -1.22
C ARG A 181 -6.01 -27.89 -2.72
N ASP A 182 -7.02 -28.13 -3.54
CA ASP A 182 -7.00 -28.00 -5.00
C ASP A 182 -7.13 -26.52 -5.40
N LYS A 183 -6.35 -26.08 -6.42
CA LYS A 183 -6.42 -24.70 -6.93
C LYS A 183 -7.77 -24.53 -7.63
N ILE A 184 -8.55 -23.53 -7.20
CA ILE A 184 -9.85 -23.18 -7.77
C ILE A 184 -9.84 -21.79 -8.42
N GLY A 185 -8.77 -21.03 -8.21
CA GLY A 185 -8.59 -19.76 -8.88
C GLY A 185 -7.37 -19.00 -8.37
N SER A 186 -7.32 -17.72 -8.73
CA SER A 186 -6.37 -16.74 -8.21
C SER A 186 -7.09 -15.44 -7.91
N LEU A 187 -6.54 -14.67 -6.99
CA LEU A 187 -7.01 -13.34 -6.58
C LEU A 187 -5.91 -12.34 -6.87
N LYS A 188 -6.30 -11.17 -7.39
CA LYS A 188 -5.48 -9.98 -7.52
C LYS A 188 -6.24 -8.81 -6.90
N ILE A 189 -5.61 -8.10 -5.98
CA ILE A 189 -6.13 -6.86 -5.37
C ILE A 189 -5.23 -5.74 -5.85
N ASP A 190 -5.80 -4.78 -6.57
CA ASP A 190 -5.12 -3.59 -7.05
C ASP A 190 -5.29 -2.45 -6.03
N ILE A 191 -4.16 -1.87 -5.64
CA ILE A 191 -4.05 -0.90 -4.56
C ILE A 191 -3.54 0.42 -5.13
N ASN A 192 -4.30 1.48 -4.91
CA ASN A 192 -3.90 2.82 -5.25
C ASN A 192 -2.95 3.39 -4.18
N ALA A 193 -1.66 3.44 -4.52
CA ALA A 193 -0.64 3.97 -3.62
C ALA A 193 -0.80 5.48 -3.34
N HIS A 194 -1.52 6.23 -4.18
CA HIS A 194 -1.80 7.65 -3.94
C HIS A 194 -2.76 7.83 -2.76
N GLU A 195 -3.82 7.02 -2.69
CA GLU A 195 -4.83 7.10 -1.63
C GLU A 195 -4.28 6.68 -0.25
N MET A 196 -3.25 5.80 -0.23
CA MET A 196 -2.48 5.49 0.98
C MET A 196 -1.87 6.75 1.62
N GLY A 197 -1.41 7.71 0.80
CA GLY A 197 -0.84 8.97 1.28
C GLY A 197 -1.86 9.91 1.91
N ARG A 198 -3.14 9.81 1.49
CA ARG A 198 -4.23 10.72 1.87
C ARG A 198 -4.83 10.41 3.24
N LEU A 199 -4.85 9.13 3.64
CA LEU A 199 -5.23 8.72 5.01
C LEU A 199 -4.32 9.36 6.09
N ARG A 200 -3.09 9.77 5.73
CA ARG A 200 -2.17 10.46 6.64
C ARG A 200 -2.48 11.95 6.83
N SER A 201 -3.06 12.63 5.85
CA SER A 201 -3.32 14.08 5.93
C SER A 201 -4.55 14.42 6.77
N GLY A 202 -5.50 13.50 6.93
CA GLY A 202 -6.68 13.70 7.79
C GLY A 202 -6.38 13.68 9.29
N LEU A 203 -5.25 13.09 9.70
CA LEU A 203 -4.86 12.99 11.12
C LEU A 203 -4.34 14.32 11.70
N HIS A 204 -4.05 15.32 10.87
CA HIS A 204 -3.57 16.64 11.30
C HIS A 204 -4.68 17.66 11.60
N LEU A 205 -5.97 17.33 11.39
CA LEU A 205 -7.10 18.24 11.59
C LEU A 205 -7.92 17.95 12.87
N ALA A 206 -7.48 17.01 13.70
CA ALA A 206 -8.19 16.60 14.93
C ALA A 206 -7.38 16.85 16.23
N THR A 207 -6.46 17.81 16.22
CA THR A 207 -5.75 18.34 17.39
C THR A 207 -5.62 19.84 17.27
#